data_AF-A0A229P545-F1
#
_entry.id   AF-A0A229P545-F1
#
_cell.length_a   1.000
_cell.length_b   1.000
_cell.length_c   1.000
_cell.angle_alpha   90.00
_cell.angle_beta   90.00
_cell.angle_gamma   90.00
#
_symmetry.space_group_name_H-M   'P 1'
#
loop_
_entity.id
_entity.type
_entity.pdbx_description
1 polymer ?
#
loop_
_entity_poly.entity_id
_entity_poly.type
_entity_poly.pdbx_seq_one_letter_code
_entity_poly.pdbx_strand_id
1 'polypeptide(L)'
;MKAVGVILVLFILLVIVTKTFSFGQLEDDPSSILVTRLFDVVNNSSSTLVVRSITGRAPEPTPSRTLNPFDGLNQYRMQAPSSGGNSTYRGTVTYDVLRADGTNAGYFRFTLRIFKGGNGGISESFTDISTDTALSWSVYSEVAYKRLTIS
;
A
#
# COMPACT_ATOMS: atom_id res chain seq x y z
N MET A 1 9.01 62.33 29.86
CA MET A 1 10.05 61.41 29.34
C MET A 1 10.11 60.07 30.11
N LYS A 2 8.97 59.44 30.43
CA LYS A 2 8.92 58.13 31.14
C LYS A 2 8.32 56.99 30.30
N ALA A 3 7.52 57.32 29.28
CA ALA A 3 6.82 56.34 28.43
C ALA A 3 7.77 55.56 27.50
N VAL A 4 8.82 56.20 26.98
CA VAL A 4 9.78 55.57 26.06
C VAL A 4 10.53 54.41 26.71
N GLY A 5 10.89 54.53 28.00
CA GLY A 5 11.55 53.46 28.74
C GLY A 5 10.66 52.25 28.95
N VAL A 6 9.37 52.46 29.24
CA VAL A 6 8.40 51.37 29.45
C VAL A 6 8.15 50.60 28.15
N ILE A 7 8.04 51.31 27.01
CA ILE A 7 7.87 50.70 25.69
C ILE A 7 9.09 49.84 25.33
N LEU A 8 10.31 50.33 25.61
CA LEU A 8 11.53 49.61 25.32
C LEU A 8 11.63 48.30 26.14
N VAL A 9 11.27 48.36 27.42
CA VAL A 9 11.26 47.17 28.29
C VAL A 9 10.23 46.14 27.82
N LEU A 10 9.04 46.58 27.43
CA LEU A 10 8.00 45.70 26.87
C LEU A 10 8.46 45.02 25.57
N PHE A 11 9.14 45.77 24.69
CA PHE A 11 9.62 45.25 23.42
C PHE A 11 10.73 44.21 23.62
N ILE A 12 11.67 44.48 24.55
CA ILE A 12 12.73 43.52 24.90
C ILE A 12 12.14 42.26 25.53
N LEU A 13 11.19 42.39 26.46
CA LEU A 13 10.49 41.24 27.05
C LEU A 13 9.76 40.41 25.99
N LEU A 14 9.08 41.05 25.04
CA LEU A 14 8.41 40.36 23.94
C LEU A 14 9.40 39.63 23.03
N VAL A 15 10.56 40.22 22.74
CA VAL A 15 11.62 39.56 21.95
C VAL A 15 12.20 38.37 22.70
N ILE A 16 12.40 38.48 24.02
CA ILE A 16 12.90 37.35 24.82
C ILE A 16 11.85 36.22 24.85
N VAL A 17 10.57 36.52 25.11
CA VAL A 17 9.49 35.53 25.10
C VAL A 17 9.36 34.87 23.73
N THR A 18 9.36 35.64 22.64
CA THR A 18 9.30 35.03 21.29
C THR A 18 10.52 34.16 20.99
N LYS A 19 11.72 34.52 21.43
CA LYS A 19 12.93 33.71 21.24
C LYS A 19 12.98 32.46 22.12
N THR A 20 12.51 32.52 23.36
CA THR A 20 12.47 31.35 24.25
C THR A 20 11.35 30.38 23.90
N PHE A 21 10.20 30.87 23.43
CA PHE A 21 9.09 30.02 22.99
C PHE A 21 9.22 29.49 21.55
N SER A 22 10.10 30.06 20.71
CA SER A 22 10.39 29.50 19.37
C SER A 22 11.29 28.26 19.41
N PHE A 23 11.92 27.96 20.55
CA PHE A 23 12.85 26.83 20.71
C PHE A 23 12.19 25.59 21.33
N GLY A 24 10.89 25.44 21.11
CA GLY A 24 10.08 24.40 21.75
C GLY A 24 8.96 23.85 20.89
N GLN A 25 9.05 23.92 19.56
CA GLN A 25 8.34 22.94 18.74
C GLN A 25 9.12 21.62 18.88
N LEU A 26 8.77 20.85 19.91
CA LEU A 26 8.77 19.40 19.80
C LEU A 26 8.09 19.11 18.46
N GLU A 27 8.87 18.64 17.49
CA GLU A 27 8.33 18.03 16.30
C GLU A 27 7.40 16.93 16.80
N ASP A 28 6.10 17.24 16.75
CA ASP A 28 5.03 16.28 16.89
C ASP A 28 5.24 15.34 15.70
N ASP A 29 6.06 14.30 15.91
CA ASP A 29 6.50 13.35 14.89
C ASP A 29 5.22 12.85 14.22
N PRO A 30 4.90 13.29 12.99
CA PRO A 30 3.58 13.05 12.45
C PRO A 30 3.53 11.57 12.16
N SER A 31 2.89 10.82 13.07
CA SER A 31 2.48 9.44 12.94
C SER A 31 2.28 9.14 11.47
N SER A 32 3.23 8.40 10.86
CA SER A 32 3.44 8.41 9.41
C SER A 32 2.12 8.23 8.67
N ILE A 33 1.62 9.28 8.01
CA ILE A 33 0.36 9.23 7.27
C ILE A 33 0.48 8.06 6.29
N LEU A 34 -0.42 7.09 6.35
CA LEU A 34 -0.39 5.92 5.46
C LEU A 34 -1.18 6.22 4.19
N VAL A 35 -0.58 5.89 3.05
CA VAL A 35 -1.29 5.79 1.78
C VAL A 35 -1.80 4.36 1.60
N THR A 36 -3.02 4.24 1.10
CA THR A 36 -3.62 2.94 0.75
C THR A 36 -3.64 2.79 -0.77
N ARG A 37 -3.30 1.59 -1.25
CA ARG A 37 -3.42 1.18 -2.65
C ARG A 37 -4.24 -0.10 -2.77
N LEU A 38 -5.07 -0.14 -3.81
CA LEU A 38 -5.98 -1.24 -4.09
C LEU A 38 -5.46 -2.07 -5.26
N PHE A 39 -5.50 -3.38 -5.08
CA PHE A 39 -5.17 -4.35 -6.11
C PHE A 39 -6.33 -5.33 -6.23
N ASP A 40 -6.93 -5.37 -7.41
CA ASP A 40 -7.97 -6.31 -7.76
C ASP A 40 -7.35 -7.53 -8.44
N VAL A 41 -7.78 -8.72 -8.04
CA VAL A 41 -7.44 -9.99 -8.68
C VAL A 41 -8.74 -10.65 -9.10
N VAL A 42 -8.91 -10.81 -10.40
CA VAL A 42 -10.09 -11.41 -11.04
C VAL A 42 -9.73 -12.77 -11.61
N ASN A 43 -10.59 -13.75 -11.38
CA ASN A 43 -10.45 -15.10 -11.91
C ASN A 43 -11.52 -15.39 -12.96
N ASN A 44 -11.13 -15.32 -14.22
CA ASN A 44 -11.93 -15.73 -15.37
C ASN A 44 -11.62 -17.15 -15.83
N SER A 45 -10.72 -17.87 -15.14
CA SER A 45 -10.49 -19.27 -15.40
C SER A 45 -11.63 -20.14 -14.89
N SER A 46 -11.65 -21.41 -15.31
CA SER A 46 -12.55 -22.43 -14.79
C SER A 46 -12.09 -23.06 -13.46
N SER A 47 -10.89 -22.71 -13.00
CA SER A 47 -10.30 -23.27 -11.78
C SER A 47 -10.64 -22.42 -10.56
N THR A 48 -10.81 -23.04 -9.40
CA THR A 48 -10.94 -22.30 -8.13
C THR A 48 -9.54 -22.00 -7.60
N LEU A 49 -9.28 -20.76 -7.18
CA LEU A 49 -8.00 -20.41 -6.58
C LEU A 49 -8.17 -20.20 -5.06
N VAL A 50 -7.36 -20.87 -4.24
CA VAL A 50 -7.41 -20.74 -2.77
C VAL A 50 -6.08 -20.25 -2.24
N VAL A 51 -6.06 -19.20 -1.42
CA VAL A 51 -4.79 -18.65 -0.89
C VAL A 51 -4.06 -19.73 -0.09
N ARG A 52 -2.91 -20.16 -0.61
CA ARG A 52 -1.96 -21.06 0.06
C ARG A 52 -1.13 -20.30 1.09
N SER A 53 -0.57 -19.16 0.69
CA SER A 53 0.30 -18.36 1.54
C SER A 53 0.32 -16.88 1.16
N ILE A 54 0.56 -16.05 2.17
CA ILE A 54 0.80 -14.61 2.04
C ILE A 54 2.07 -14.30 2.82
N THR A 55 3.01 -13.60 2.21
CA THR A 55 4.28 -13.20 2.83
C THR A 55 4.58 -11.72 2.61
N GLY A 56 5.44 -11.15 3.46
CA GLY A 56 5.79 -9.73 3.41
C GLY A 56 4.65 -8.84 3.87
N ARG A 57 4.41 -7.73 3.16
CA ARG A 57 3.40 -6.72 3.50
C ARG A 57 2.06 -6.89 2.78
N ALA A 58 1.83 -8.03 2.13
CA ALA A 58 0.55 -8.29 1.47
C ALA A 58 -0.53 -8.52 2.55
N PRO A 59 -1.69 -7.85 2.45
CA PRO A 59 -2.79 -8.06 3.37
C PRO A 59 -3.58 -9.33 3.02
N GLU A 60 -4.49 -9.73 3.90
CA GLU A 60 -5.52 -10.72 3.57
C GLU A 60 -6.44 -10.20 2.44
N PRO A 61 -6.85 -11.06 1.49
CA PRO A 61 -7.84 -10.69 0.49
C PRO A 61 -9.22 -10.49 1.11
N THR A 62 -9.99 -9.58 0.53
CA THR A 62 -11.43 -9.41 0.76
C THR A 62 -12.18 -9.82 -0.51
N PRO A 63 -13.33 -10.53 -0.43
CA PRO A 63 -14.04 -10.93 0.79
C PRO A 63 -13.50 -12.20 1.44
N SER A 64 -12.74 -13.03 0.72
CA SER A 64 -12.30 -14.33 1.25
C SER A 64 -10.98 -14.79 0.65
N ARG A 65 -10.38 -15.82 1.26
CA ARG A 65 -9.20 -16.51 0.72
C ARG A 65 -9.50 -17.39 -0.50
N THR A 66 -10.77 -17.59 -0.82
CA THR A 66 -11.19 -18.32 -2.03
C THR A 66 -11.54 -17.32 -3.11
N LEU A 67 -11.02 -17.56 -4.31
CA LEU A 67 -11.31 -16.82 -5.51
C LEU A 67 -12.06 -17.77 -6.46
N ASN A 68 -13.38 -17.58 -6.53
CA ASN A 68 -14.26 -18.43 -7.31
C ASN A 68 -13.91 -18.38 -8.81
N PRO A 69 -14.19 -19.45 -9.58
CA PRO A 69 -14.05 -19.45 -11.03
C PRO A 69 -15.11 -18.54 -11.67
N PHE A 70 -14.89 -18.19 -12.95
CA PHE A 70 -15.84 -17.45 -13.78
C PHE A 70 -16.27 -16.08 -13.20
N ASP A 71 -15.33 -15.14 -13.11
CA ASP A 71 -15.50 -13.76 -12.63
C ASP A 71 -15.45 -13.60 -11.09
N GLY A 72 -14.78 -14.51 -10.39
CA GLY A 72 -14.47 -14.31 -8.98
C GLY A 72 -13.54 -13.10 -8.79
N LEU A 73 -13.78 -12.31 -7.75
CA LEU A 73 -13.00 -11.12 -7.41
C LEU A 73 -12.46 -11.20 -5.99
N ASN A 74 -11.16 -10.93 -5.84
CA ASN A 74 -10.54 -10.60 -4.56
C ASN A 74 -9.84 -9.24 -4.64
N GLN A 75 -9.94 -8.47 -3.56
CA GLN A 75 -9.26 -7.19 -3.43
C GLN A 75 -8.23 -7.22 -2.30
N TYR A 76 -7.05 -6.67 -2.57
CA TYR A 76 -5.98 -6.45 -1.60
C TYR A 76 -5.80 -4.96 -1.33
N ARG A 77 -5.86 -4.58 -0.06
CA ARG A 77 -5.71 -3.20 0.40
C ARG A 77 -4.36 -3.01 1.08
N MET A 78 -3.33 -2.71 0.29
CA MET A 78 -1.96 -2.60 0.79
C MET A 78 -1.64 -1.17 1.21
N GLN A 79 -0.92 -1.01 2.33
CA GLN A 79 -0.56 0.29 2.89
C GLN A 79 0.94 0.54 2.85
N ALA A 80 1.29 1.81 2.63
CA ALA A 80 2.67 2.30 2.68
C ALA A 80 2.70 3.69 3.34
N PRO A 81 3.78 4.08 4.02
CA PRO A 81 4.01 5.47 4.43
C PRO A 81 3.89 6.45 3.25
N SER A 82 3.16 7.54 3.45
CA SER A 82 3.00 8.62 2.46
C SER A 82 4.18 9.59 2.49
N SER A 83 4.87 9.73 3.64
CA SER A 83 6.10 10.51 3.83
C SER A 83 7.35 9.62 3.82
N GLY A 84 8.54 10.23 3.73
CA GLY A 84 9.83 9.53 3.65
C GLY A 84 10.48 9.52 2.25
N GLY A 85 11.66 8.91 2.14
CA GLY A 85 12.45 8.83 0.89
C GLY A 85 12.03 7.71 -0.07
N ASN A 86 12.91 7.40 -1.04
CA ASN A 86 12.67 6.31 -1.99
C ASN A 86 12.52 4.97 -1.25
N SER A 87 11.43 4.26 -1.49
CA SER A 87 11.15 2.99 -0.81
C SER A 87 10.29 2.09 -1.66
N THR A 88 10.44 0.78 -1.48
CA THR A 88 9.61 -0.23 -2.13
C THR A 88 9.00 -1.14 -1.07
N TYR A 89 7.68 -1.28 -1.09
CA TYR A 89 6.92 -2.17 -0.22
C TYR A 89 6.40 -3.32 -1.06
N ARG A 90 6.61 -4.56 -0.59
CA ARG A 90 6.23 -5.77 -1.33
C ARG A 90 5.53 -6.77 -0.43
N GLY A 91 4.61 -7.52 -1.02
CA GLY A 91 4.07 -8.73 -0.42
C GLY A 91 3.69 -9.73 -1.50
N THR A 92 3.96 -11.00 -1.24
CA THR A 92 3.75 -12.08 -2.21
C THR A 92 2.55 -12.90 -1.78
N VAL A 93 1.68 -13.19 -2.75
CA VAL A 93 0.50 -14.04 -2.58
C VAL A 93 0.69 -15.27 -3.45
N THR A 94 0.46 -16.44 -2.88
CA THR A 94 0.42 -17.71 -3.60
C THR A 94 -0.95 -18.33 -3.43
N TYR A 95 -1.61 -18.61 -4.56
CA TYR A 95 -2.83 -19.40 -4.64
C TYR A 95 -2.49 -20.84 -5.00
N ASP A 96 -3.18 -21.79 -4.39
CA ASP A 96 -3.42 -23.13 -4.93
C ASP A 96 -4.45 -23.04 -6.05
N VAL A 97 -4.18 -23.69 -7.18
CA VAL A 97 -5.12 -23.82 -8.29
C VAL A 97 -5.80 -25.17 -8.15
N LEU A 98 -7.12 -25.17 -7.95
CA LEU A 98 -7.91 -26.38 -7.78
C LEU A 98 -8.68 -26.70 -9.06
N ARG A 99 -8.66 -27.98 -9.46
CA ARG A 99 -9.53 -28.52 -10.50
C ARG A 99 -10.98 -28.59 -10.02
N ALA A 100 -11.90 -28.86 -10.94
CA ALA A 100 -13.32 -28.99 -10.64
C ALA A 100 -13.65 -30.10 -9.61
N ASP A 101 -12.78 -31.12 -9.49
CA ASP A 101 -12.89 -32.21 -8.52
C ASP A 101 -12.27 -31.87 -7.15
N GLY A 102 -11.74 -30.66 -6.97
CA GLY A 102 -11.06 -30.20 -5.75
C GLY A 102 -9.60 -30.62 -5.63
N THR A 103 -9.04 -31.33 -6.62
CA THR A 103 -7.61 -31.70 -6.62
C THR A 103 -6.72 -30.51 -6.93
N ASN A 104 -5.54 -30.47 -6.30
CA ASN A 104 -4.55 -29.45 -6.59
C ASN A 104 -3.93 -29.67 -7.98
N ALA A 105 -4.02 -28.66 -8.84
CA ALA A 105 -3.44 -28.63 -10.17
C ALA A 105 -2.06 -27.99 -10.22
N GLY A 106 -1.71 -27.20 -9.20
CA GLY A 106 -0.52 -26.37 -9.13
C GLY A 106 -0.75 -25.10 -8.31
N TYR A 107 0.02 -24.05 -8.60
CA TYR A 107 -0.07 -22.76 -7.96
C TYR A 107 -0.09 -21.60 -8.96
N PHE A 108 -0.62 -20.47 -8.49
CA PHE A 108 -0.52 -19.18 -9.15
C PHE A 108 0.01 -18.15 -8.14
N ARG A 109 1.11 -17.49 -8.46
CA ARG A 109 1.83 -16.60 -7.53
C ARG A 109 2.04 -15.23 -8.16
N PHE A 110 1.93 -14.18 -7.36
CA PHE A 110 2.27 -12.81 -7.75
C PHE A 110 2.72 -11.99 -6.54
N THR A 111 3.39 -10.87 -6.82
CA THR A 111 3.82 -9.90 -5.82
C THR A 111 3.08 -8.58 -6.00
N LEU A 112 2.44 -8.11 -4.94
CA LEU A 112 1.94 -6.76 -4.80
C LEU A 112 3.11 -5.83 -4.50
N ARG A 113 3.29 -4.78 -5.30
CA ARG A 113 4.37 -3.81 -5.11
C ARG A 113 3.81 -2.39 -5.06
N ILE A 114 4.17 -1.66 -4.02
CA ILE A 114 4.05 -0.19 -3.96
C ILE A 114 5.47 0.39 -4.02
N PHE A 115 5.73 1.25 -4.99
CA PHE A 115 6.95 2.02 -5.11
C PHE A 115 6.68 3.49 -4.79
N LYS A 116 7.52 4.06 -3.94
CA LYS A 116 7.53 5.47 -3.61
C LYS A 116 8.80 6.10 -4.16
N GLY A 117 8.66 7.04 -5.08
CA GLY A 117 9.73 7.87 -5.61
C GLY A 117 9.91 9.15 -4.80
N GLY A 118 11.11 9.73 -4.83
CA GLY A 118 11.54 10.82 -3.96
C GLY A 118 10.76 12.12 -4.13
N ASN A 119 10.12 12.34 -5.29
CA ASN A 119 9.29 13.52 -5.55
C ASN A 119 7.82 13.33 -5.13
N GLY A 120 7.53 12.40 -4.22
CA GLY A 120 6.17 12.12 -3.74
C GLY A 120 5.32 11.24 -4.68
N GLY A 121 5.88 10.79 -5.80
CA GLY A 121 5.21 9.85 -6.70
C GLY A 121 5.06 8.47 -6.04
N ILE A 122 3.84 7.96 -5.96
CA ILE A 122 3.55 6.62 -5.43
C ILE A 122 2.86 5.83 -6.53
N SER A 123 3.48 4.72 -6.94
CA SER A 123 2.97 3.82 -7.95
C SER A 123 2.80 2.41 -7.41
N GLU A 124 1.80 1.73 -7.94
CA GLU A 124 1.48 0.35 -7.60
C GLU A 124 1.61 -0.55 -8.85
N SER A 125 1.98 -1.81 -8.65
CA SER A 125 2.18 -2.77 -9.74
C SER A 125 2.10 -4.21 -9.23
N PHE A 126 1.65 -5.13 -10.09
CA PHE A 126 1.91 -6.56 -9.92
C PHE A 126 3.28 -6.89 -10.50
N THR A 127 4.10 -7.64 -9.76
CA THR A 127 5.41 -8.16 -10.22
C THR A 127 5.53 -9.64 -9.92
N ASP A 128 6.58 -10.29 -10.46
CA ASP A 128 6.94 -11.68 -10.12
C ASP A 128 5.77 -12.68 -10.29
N ILE A 129 4.96 -12.47 -11.34
CA ILE A 129 3.82 -13.33 -11.64
C ILE A 129 4.33 -14.65 -12.25
N SER A 130 3.91 -15.77 -11.67
CA SER A 130 4.34 -17.11 -12.10
C SER A 130 3.28 -18.16 -11.79
N THR A 131 3.17 -19.17 -12.63
CA THR A 131 2.33 -20.36 -12.41
C THR A 131 3.04 -21.60 -12.96
N ASP A 132 2.72 -22.76 -12.41
CA ASP A 132 3.11 -24.09 -12.94
C ASP A 132 1.92 -24.80 -13.62
N THR A 133 0.82 -24.07 -13.85
CA THR A 133 -0.39 -24.56 -14.53
C THR A 133 -0.54 -23.91 -15.91
N ALA A 134 -1.57 -24.30 -16.67
CA ALA A 134 -1.88 -23.72 -17.97
C ALA A 134 -2.61 -22.36 -17.89
N LEU A 135 -2.66 -21.73 -16.71
CA LEU A 135 -3.29 -20.42 -16.54
C LEU A 135 -2.50 -19.32 -17.25
N SER A 136 -3.24 -18.40 -17.86
CA SER A 136 -2.75 -17.18 -18.46
C SER A 136 -3.13 -15.98 -17.59
N TRP A 137 -2.50 -14.83 -17.82
CA TRP A 137 -2.82 -13.61 -17.07
C TRP A 137 -2.60 -12.33 -17.87
N SER A 138 -3.30 -11.28 -17.45
CA SER A 138 -3.12 -9.92 -17.95
C SER A 138 -3.21 -8.90 -16.80
N VAL A 139 -2.47 -7.80 -16.92
CA VAL A 139 -2.44 -6.73 -15.92
C VAL A 139 -2.92 -5.43 -16.56
N TYR A 140 -3.91 -4.81 -15.94
CA TYR A 140 -4.49 -3.54 -16.36
C TYR A 140 -4.31 -2.47 -15.30
N SER A 141 -4.15 -1.24 -15.77
CA SER A 141 -4.07 -0.05 -14.94
C SER A 141 -5.39 0.69 -15.02
N GLU A 142 -6.10 0.76 -13.90
CA GLU A 142 -7.30 1.57 -13.77
C GLU A 142 -6.96 2.87 -13.03
N VAL A 143 -7.84 3.86 -13.12
CA VAL A 143 -7.61 5.19 -12.54
C VAL A 143 -7.36 5.14 -11.02
N ALA A 144 -7.97 4.16 -10.33
CA ALA A 144 -7.92 4.05 -8.88
C ALA A 144 -7.23 2.78 -8.34
N TYR A 145 -6.92 1.80 -9.18
CA TYR A 145 -6.39 0.50 -8.76
C TYR A 145 -5.63 -0.22 -9.90
N LYS A 146 -4.93 -1.30 -9.54
CA LYS A 146 -4.39 -2.26 -10.52
C LYS A 146 -5.24 -3.51 -10.54
N ARG A 147 -5.48 -4.04 -11.73
CA ARG A 147 -6.22 -5.30 -11.91
C ARG A 147 -5.34 -6.37 -12.52
N LEU A 148 -5.29 -7.53 -11.89
CA LEU A 148 -4.73 -8.76 -12.43
C LEU A 148 -5.90 -9.67 -12.82
N THR A 149 -5.99 -10.04 -14.09
CA THR A 149 -7.00 -10.99 -14.59
C THR A 149 -6.31 -12.30 -14.91
N ILE A 150 -6.80 -13.39 -14.31
CA ILE A 150 -6.34 -14.76 -14.50
C ILE A 150 -7.33 -15.46 -15.43
N SER A 151 -6.86 -16.16 -16.46
CA SER A 151 -7.69 -16.82 -17.47
C SER A 151 -7.20 -18.21 -17.83
#